data_AF-A0A1V3PWX8-F1
#
_entry.id   AF-A0A1V3PWX8-F1
#
_cell.length_a   1.000
_cell.length_b   1.000
_cell.length_c   1.000
_cell.angle_alpha   90.00
_cell.angle_beta   90.00
_cell.angle_gamma   90.00
#
_symmetry.space_group_name_H-M   'P 1'
#
loop_
_entity.id
_entity.type
_entity.pdbx_description
1 polymer ?
#
loop_
_entity_poly.entity_id
_entity_poly.type
_entity_poly.pdbx_seq_one_letter_code
_entity_poly.pdbx_strand_id
1 'polypeptide(L)'
;MRKWIGIVAGVSFALGASGQAMAAPPSNHQVRQLFEVMHLSQMFGQMNSQMAGIMGQAVPCVPASYWQNFIDASGTEQLLGKMVPVYQEHFTAEDVAGLLKFYKSPLGQKVITQMPVTMAEGMKIGQQWGRERGEAMIKDLQQKGTLDANGRCPASPEAKLPSTVPGTGH
;
A
#
# COMPACT_ATOMS: atom_id res chain seq x y z
N MET A 1 13.58 -75.31 -19.22
CA MET A 1 15.01 -74.97 -19.16
C MET A 1 15.21 -73.51 -19.54
N ARG A 2 16.01 -72.80 -18.75
CA ARG A 2 16.38 -71.38 -18.84
C ARG A 2 16.66 -70.89 -20.27
N LYS A 3 16.33 -69.62 -20.54
CA LYS A 3 17.30 -68.56 -20.87
C LYS A 3 16.66 -67.17 -20.85
N TRP A 4 17.13 -66.34 -19.94
CA TRP A 4 16.93 -64.89 -19.89
C TRP A 4 17.98 -64.20 -20.78
N ILE A 5 17.53 -63.30 -21.66
CA ILE A 5 18.31 -62.26 -22.34
C ILE A 5 17.30 -61.10 -22.40
N GLY A 6 17.43 -59.98 -21.69
CA GLY A 6 18.58 -59.09 -21.65
C GLY A 6 18.30 -57.92 -22.61
N ILE A 7 17.47 -56.96 -22.19
CA ILE A 7 17.36 -55.66 -22.88
C ILE A 7 17.48 -54.57 -21.81
N VAL A 8 18.63 -53.91 -21.83
CA VAL A 8 18.91 -52.66 -21.13
C VAL A 8 18.05 -51.58 -21.78
N ALA A 9 16.94 -51.23 -21.16
CA ALA A 9 16.18 -50.04 -21.53
C ALA A 9 16.95 -48.82 -21.00
N GLY A 10 17.73 -48.19 -21.89
CA GLY A 10 18.36 -46.90 -21.61
C GLY A 10 17.28 -45.85 -21.36
N VAL A 11 17.07 -45.51 -20.09
CA VAL A 11 16.30 -44.32 -19.72
C VAL A 11 17.19 -43.12 -20.04
N SER A 12 17.03 -42.58 -21.25
CA SER A 12 17.54 -41.25 -21.59
C SER A 12 16.71 -40.25 -20.79
N PHE A 13 17.27 -39.79 -19.67
CA PHE A 13 16.74 -38.66 -18.92
C PHE A 13 17.05 -37.40 -19.74
N ALA A 14 16.19 -37.10 -20.72
CA ALA A 14 16.18 -35.79 -21.33
C ALA A 14 15.74 -34.80 -20.25
N LEU A 15 16.70 -34.13 -19.60
CA LEU A 15 16.45 -32.87 -18.92
C LEU A 15 15.95 -31.88 -19.98
N GLY A 16 14.64 -31.89 -20.21
CA GLY A 16 13.97 -30.76 -20.80
C GLY A 16 14.16 -29.60 -19.83
N ALA A 17 15.15 -28.76 -20.10
CA ALA A 17 15.14 -27.40 -19.63
C ALA A 17 13.90 -26.76 -20.24
N SER A 18 12.77 -26.86 -19.54
CA SER A 18 11.66 -25.93 -19.68
C SER A 18 12.23 -24.58 -19.29
N GLY A 19 12.89 -23.93 -20.26
CA GLY A 19 13.16 -22.51 -20.19
C GLY A 19 11.79 -21.88 -19.99
N GLN A 20 11.51 -21.46 -18.75
CA GLN A 20 10.45 -20.51 -18.52
C GLN A 20 10.89 -19.30 -19.34
N ALA A 21 10.27 -19.13 -20.52
CA ALA A 21 10.38 -17.89 -21.24
C ALA A 21 10.01 -16.82 -20.21
N MET A 22 10.99 -16.01 -19.80
CA MET A 22 10.76 -14.90 -18.90
C MET A 22 9.62 -14.11 -19.52
N ALA A 23 8.47 -14.08 -18.84
CA ALA A 23 7.28 -13.41 -19.34
C ALA A 23 7.64 -11.94 -19.62
N ALA A 24 7.23 -11.45 -20.78
CA ALA A 24 7.66 -10.13 -21.23
C ALA A 24 7.09 -9.05 -20.30
N PRO A 25 7.85 -7.98 -20.00
CA PRO A 25 7.29 -6.86 -19.26
C PRO A 25 6.18 -6.18 -20.08
N PRO A 26 5.19 -5.57 -19.43
CA PRO A 26 4.13 -4.84 -20.11
C PRO A 26 4.68 -3.64 -20.89
N SER A 27 4.04 -3.32 -22.00
CA SER A 27 4.37 -2.09 -22.75
C SER A 27 3.97 -0.83 -21.98
N ASN A 28 4.63 0.30 -22.26
CA ASN A 28 4.26 1.60 -21.69
C ASN A 28 2.78 1.92 -21.94
N HIS A 29 2.28 1.63 -23.14
CA HIS A 29 0.89 1.83 -23.51
C HIS A 29 -0.06 0.99 -22.65
N GLN A 30 0.21 -0.30 -22.43
CA GLN A 30 -0.63 -1.14 -21.57
C GLN A 30 -0.70 -0.62 -20.14
N VAL A 31 0.43 -0.19 -19.58
CA VAL A 31 0.47 0.37 -18.23
C VAL A 31 -0.30 1.69 -18.16
N ARG A 32 -0.13 2.59 -19.15
CA ARG A 32 -0.89 3.84 -19.21
C ARG A 32 -2.39 3.62 -19.35
N GLN A 33 -2.81 2.64 -20.14
CA GLN A 33 -4.23 2.24 -20.20
C GLN A 33 -4.72 1.73 -18.85
N LEU A 34 -3.88 0.99 -18.10
CA LEU A 34 -4.25 0.52 -16.77
C LEU A 34 -4.47 1.71 -15.83
N PHE A 35 -3.58 2.70 -15.87
CA PHE A 35 -3.72 3.93 -15.07
C PHE A 35 -5.00 4.71 -15.40
N GLU A 36 -5.36 4.77 -16.69
CA GLU A 36 -6.58 5.42 -17.16
C GLU A 36 -7.83 4.71 -16.61
N VAL A 37 -7.94 3.38 -16.76
CA VAL A 37 -9.13 2.65 -16.28
C VAL A 37 -9.27 2.63 -14.77
N MET A 38 -8.16 2.83 -14.05
CA MET A 38 -8.12 2.99 -12.60
C MET A 38 -8.33 4.44 -12.14
N HIS A 39 -8.46 5.39 -13.08
CA HIS A 39 -8.68 6.82 -12.83
C HIS A 39 -7.55 7.49 -12.01
N LEU A 40 -6.30 7.07 -12.19
CA LEU A 40 -5.18 7.57 -11.38
C LEU A 40 -4.95 9.09 -11.53
N SER A 41 -5.14 9.65 -12.71
CA SER A 41 -5.04 11.11 -12.93
C SER A 41 -6.07 11.88 -12.09
N GLN A 42 -7.31 11.38 -12.02
CA GLN A 42 -8.35 11.98 -11.20
C GLN A 42 -8.02 11.86 -9.71
N MET A 43 -7.50 10.70 -9.28
CA MET A 43 -7.05 10.48 -7.91
C MET A 43 -5.95 11.48 -7.52
N PHE A 44 -4.97 11.72 -8.39
CA PHE A 44 -3.93 12.73 -8.14
C PHE A 44 -4.46 14.15 -8.10
N GLY A 45 -5.42 14.51 -8.96
CA GLY A 45 -6.10 15.81 -8.88
C GLY A 45 -6.86 16.01 -7.56
N GLN A 46 -7.52 14.96 -7.06
CA GLN A 46 -8.20 15.00 -5.76
C GLN A 46 -7.20 15.14 -4.60
N MET A 47 -6.10 14.39 -4.62
CA MET A 47 -5.02 14.49 -3.64
C MET A 47 -4.40 15.90 -3.65
N ASN A 48 -4.16 16.46 -4.84
CA ASN A 48 -3.65 17.82 -4.97
C ASN A 48 -4.62 18.85 -4.39
N SER A 49 -5.91 18.73 -4.67
CA SER A 49 -6.94 19.62 -4.12
C SER A 49 -7.00 19.57 -2.58
N GLN A 50 -6.90 18.37 -2.00
CA GLN A 50 -6.84 18.19 -0.55
C GLN A 50 -5.58 18.85 0.03
N MET A 51 -4.42 18.57 -0.55
CA MET A 51 -3.15 19.15 -0.10
C MET A 51 -3.14 20.67 -0.25
N ALA A 52 -3.71 21.19 -1.33
CA ALA A 52 -3.83 22.62 -1.56
C ALA A 52 -4.69 23.31 -0.50
N GLY A 53 -5.77 22.66 -0.04
CA GLY A 53 -6.57 23.16 1.08
C GLY A 53 -5.75 23.24 2.39
N ILE A 54 -4.99 22.20 2.70
CA ILE A 54 -4.12 22.16 3.89
C ILE A 54 -3.03 23.23 3.82
N MET A 55 -2.33 23.32 2.68
CA MET A 55 -1.24 24.26 2.49
C MET A 55 -1.72 25.72 2.44
N GLY A 56 -2.88 25.98 1.84
CA GLY A 56 -3.49 27.30 1.83
C GLY A 56 -3.86 27.78 3.24
N GLN A 57 -4.25 26.88 4.15
CA GLN A 57 -4.48 27.22 5.55
C GLN A 57 -3.18 27.43 6.33
N ALA A 58 -2.16 26.61 6.06
CA ALA A 58 -0.87 26.68 6.75
C ALA A 58 -0.04 27.92 6.32
N VAL A 59 -0.13 28.32 5.04
CA VAL A 59 0.65 29.41 4.45
C VAL A 59 -0.28 30.37 3.70
N PRO A 60 -1.07 31.19 4.42
CA PRO A 60 -2.14 32.01 3.85
C PRO A 60 -1.65 33.18 2.99
N CYS A 61 -0.35 33.52 3.04
CA CYS A 61 0.24 34.57 2.21
C CYS A 61 0.50 34.11 0.76
N VAL A 62 0.46 32.80 0.48
CA VAL A 62 0.61 32.25 -0.87
C VAL A 62 -0.78 32.08 -1.50
N PRO A 63 -1.03 32.60 -2.71
CA PRO A 63 -2.32 32.46 -3.36
C PRO A 63 -2.76 30.99 -3.53
N ALA A 64 -4.04 30.73 -3.30
CA ALA A 64 -4.60 29.37 -3.41
C ALA A 64 -4.35 28.71 -4.78
N SER A 65 -4.29 29.51 -5.86
CA SER A 65 -4.01 29.04 -7.22
C SER A 65 -2.62 28.41 -7.37
N TYR A 66 -1.63 28.85 -6.57
CA TYR A 66 -0.30 28.26 -6.58
C TYR A 66 -0.36 26.79 -6.16
N TRP A 67 -1.07 26.50 -5.07
CA TRP A 67 -1.24 25.15 -4.56
C TRP A 67 -2.13 24.30 -5.47
N GLN A 68 -3.19 24.88 -6.04
CA GLN A 68 -4.07 24.18 -6.98
C GLN A 68 -3.32 23.73 -8.25
N ASN A 69 -2.29 24.47 -8.66
CA ASN A 69 -1.47 24.13 -9.83
C ASN A 69 -0.22 23.31 -9.50
N PHE A 70 -0.02 22.91 -8.23
CA PHE A 70 1.17 22.17 -7.83
C PHE A 70 1.29 20.81 -8.54
N ILE A 71 0.18 20.08 -8.67
CA ILE A 71 0.05 18.92 -9.56
C ILE A 71 -0.94 19.28 -10.66
N ASP A 72 -0.44 19.98 -11.67
CA ASP A 72 -1.20 20.25 -12.90
C ASP A 72 -1.21 19.01 -13.84
N ALA A 73 -1.70 19.20 -15.07
CA ALA A 73 -1.72 18.13 -16.07
C ALA A 73 -0.31 17.63 -16.42
N SER A 74 0.68 18.52 -16.48
CA SER A 74 2.07 18.16 -16.79
C SER A 74 2.72 17.38 -15.64
N GLY A 75 2.50 17.84 -14.40
CA GLY A 75 2.95 17.15 -13.20
C GLY A 75 2.32 15.77 -13.06
N THR A 76 1.02 15.64 -13.39
CA THR A 76 0.32 14.36 -13.44
C THR A 76 0.97 13.41 -14.46
N GLU A 77 1.21 13.88 -15.68
CA GLU A 77 1.86 13.09 -16.73
C GLU A 77 3.29 12.67 -16.36
N GLN A 78 4.04 13.56 -15.71
CA GLN A 78 5.37 13.25 -15.21
C GLN A 78 5.33 12.17 -14.12
N LEU A 79 4.39 12.27 -13.17
CA LEU A 79 4.22 11.31 -12.09
C LEU A 79 3.82 9.92 -12.63
N LEU A 80 2.82 9.87 -13.51
CA LEU A 80 2.42 8.63 -14.17
C LEU A 80 3.57 8.03 -14.98
N GLY A 81 4.33 8.86 -15.70
CA GLY A 81 5.53 8.44 -16.42
C GLY A 81 6.57 7.77 -15.51
N LYS A 82 6.77 8.28 -14.29
CA LYS A 82 7.66 7.68 -13.29
C LYS A 82 7.12 6.36 -12.70
N MET A 83 5.81 6.17 -12.69
CA MET A 83 5.19 4.93 -12.22
C MET A 83 5.24 3.80 -13.25
N VAL A 84 5.31 4.11 -14.55
CA VAL A 84 5.40 3.07 -15.60
C VAL A 84 6.49 2.03 -15.33
N PRO A 85 7.77 2.40 -15.11
CA PRO A 85 8.83 1.40 -14.89
C PRO A 85 8.58 0.53 -13.66
N VAL A 86 7.94 1.05 -12.61
CA VAL A 86 7.57 0.27 -11.41
C VAL A 86 6.62 -0.87 -11.77
N TYR A 87 5.62 -0.61 -12.62
CA TYR A 87 4.72 -1.66 -13.10
C TYR A 87 5.41 -2.63 -14.06
N GLN A 88 6.36 -2.14 -14.87
CA GLN A 88 7.14 -3.00 -15.77
C GLN A 88 8.10 -3.94 -15.02
N GLU A 89 8.52 -3.55 -13.82
CA GLU A 89 9.38 -4.36 -12.95
C GLU A 89 8.60 -5.46 -12.20
N HIS A 90 7.36 -5.17 -11.80
CA HIS A 90 6.59 -6.07 -10.92
C HIS A 90 5.52 -6.90 -11.62
N PHE A 91 5.13 -6.57 -12.85
CA PHE A 91 4.09 -7.27 -13.59
C PHE A 91 4.57 -7.72 -14.95
N THR A 92 3.94 -8.77 -15.46
CA THR A 92 4.11 -9.22 -16.85
C THR A 92 3.08 -8.54 -17.78
N ALA A 93 3.30 -8.62 -19.08
CA ALA A 93 2.34 -8.14 -20.08
C ALA A 93 0.98 -8.84 -19.93
N GLU A 94 0.99 -10.14 -19.61
CA GLU A 94 -0.19 -10.95 -19.35
C GLU A 94 -0.93 -10.48 -18.08
N ASP A 95 -0.21 -10.18 -16.99
CA ASP A 95 -0.82 -9.67 -15.76
C ASP A 95 -1.54 -8.35 -16.01
N VAL A 96 -0.88 -7.39 -16.67
CA VAL A 96 -1.49 -6.09 -16.97
C VAL A 96 -2.69 -6.24 -17.92
N ALA A 97 -2.64 -7.17 -18.88
CA ALA A 97 -3.80 -7.48 -19.71
C ALA A 97 -4.97 -8.05 -18.89
N GLY A 98 -4.69 -8.92 -17.92
CA GLY A 98 -5.67 -9.44 -16.97
C GLY A 98 -6.28 -8.34 -16.10
N LEU A 99 -5.45 -7.45 -15.55
CA LEU A 99 -5.89 -6.29 -14.75
C LEU A 99 -6.76 -5.35 -15.59
N LEU A 100 -6.37 -5.05 -16.83
CA LEU A 100 -7.16 -4.25 -17.76
C LEU A 100 -8.53 -4.87 -18.00
N LYS A 101 -8.60 -6.19 -18.26
CA LYS A 101 -9.87 -6.90 -18.44
C LYS A 101 -10.74 -6.81 -17.19
N PHE A 102 -10.15 -7.02 -16.01
CA PHE A 102 -10.86 -6.95 -14.75
C PHE A 102 -11.39 -5.55 -14.46
N TYR A 103 -10.51 -4.53 -14.46
CA TYR A 103 -10.90 -3.16 -14.12
C TYR A 103 -11.84 -2.52 -15.14
N LYS A 104 -11.86 -2.96 -16.40
CA LYS A 104 -12.90 -2.55 -17.37
C LYS A 104 -14.27 -3.19 -17.13
N SER A 105 -14.36 -4.25 -16.33
CA SER A 105 -15.64 -4.90 -16.02
C SER A 105 -16.49 -4.07 -15.04
N PRO A 106 -17.82 -4.26 -15.00
CA PRO A 106 -18.67 -3.60 -13.99
C PRO A 106 -18.23 -3.88 -12.55
N LEU A 107 -17.77 -5.11 -12.28
CA LEU A 107 -17.24 -5.47 -10.96
C LEU A 107 -15.94 -4.72 -10.67
N GLY A 108 -15.00 -4.67 -11.61
CA GLY A 108 -13.73 -3.96 -11.45
C GLY A 108 -13.93 -2.46 -11.21
N GLN A 109 -14.84 -1.81 -11.93
CA GLN A 109 -15.21 -0.41 -11.67
C GLN A 109 -15.88 -0.24 -10.30
N LYS A 110 -16.70 -1.20 -9.86
CA LYS A 110 -17.24 -1.21 -8.49
C LYS A 110 -16.12 -1.35 -7.44
N VAL A 111 -15.11 -2.17 -7.69
CA VAL A 111 -13.95 -2.29 -6.78
C VAL A 111 -13.21 -0.96 -6.66
N ILE A 112 -12.93 -0.27 -7.77
CA ILE A 112 -12.27 1.04 -7.76
C ILE A 112 -13.03 2.06 -6.90
N THR A 113 -14.35 2.07 -6.99
CA THR A 113 -15.19 3.06 -6.30
C THR A 113 -15.53 2.69 -4.86
N GLN A 114 -15.75 1.40 -4.56
CA GLN A 114 -16.27 0.96 -3.26
C GLN A 114 -15.18 0.50 -2.30
N MET A 115 -14.07 -0.06 -2.77
CA MET A 115 -13.02 -0.53 -1.86
C MET A 115 -12.47 0.56 -0.94
N PRO A 116 -12.15 1.79 -1.41
CA PRO A 116 -11.69 2.85 -0.52
C PRO A 116 -12.72 3.19 0.57
N VAL A 117 -14.02 3.19 0.23
CA VAL A 117 -15.12 3.47 1.16
C VAL A 117 -15.21 2.35 2.20
N THR A 118 -15.24 1.09 1.76
CA THR A 118 -15.30 -0.07 2.66
C THR A 118 -14.09 -0.13 3.60
N MET A 119 -12.87 0.15 3.10
CA MET A 119 -11.69 0.22 3.96
C MET A 119 -11.78 1.37 4.97
N ALA A 120 -12.26 2.54 4.56
CA ALA A 120 -12.44 3.68 5.46
C ALA A 120 -13.46 3.39 6.57
N GLU A 121 -14.56 2.72 6.26
CA GLU A 121 -15.54 2.26 7.25
C GLU A 121 -14.96 1.22 8.19
N GLY A 122 -14.23 0.23 7.65
CA GLY A 122 -13.52 -0.78 8.46
C GLY A 122 -12.54 -0.16 9.45
N MET A 123 -11.78 0.85 9.02
CA MET A 123 -10.87 1.58 9.92
C MET A 123 -11.63 2.29 11.06
N LYS A 124 -12.79 2.91 10.78
CA LYS A 124 -13.60 3.57 11.83
C LYS A 124 -14.09 2.55 12.86
N ILE A 125 -14.55 1.38 12.40
CA ILE A 125 -14.97 0.28 13.28
C ILE A 125 -13.80 -0.18 14.14
N GLY A 126 -12.62 -0.42 13.53
CA GLY A 126 -11.42 -0.84 14.25
C GLY A 126 -10.98 0.18 15.32
N GLN A 127 -11.03 1.47 15.00
CA GLN A 127 -10.74 2.56 15.95
C GLN A 127 -11.73 2.56 17.12
N GLN A 128 -13.03 2.38 16.85
CA GLN A 128 -14.04 2.30 17.89
C GLN A 128 -13.81 1.10 18.81
N TRP A 129 -13.70 -0.10 18.22
CA TRP A 129 -13.43 -1.32 18.97
C TRP A 129 -12.15 -1.21 19.83
N GLY A 130 -11.09 -0.61 19.27
CA GLY A 130 -9.83 -0.40 20.00
C GLY A 130 -9.99 0.51 21.22
N ARG A 131 -10.78 1.59 21.12
CA ARG A 131 -11.09 2.46 22.27
C ARG A 131 -11.87 1.70 23.35
N GLU A 132 -12.95 1.04 22.97
CA GLU A 132 -13.80 0.27 23.89
C GLU A 132 -12.98 -0.83 24.61
N ARG A 133 -12.14 -1.55 23.86
CA ARG A 133 -11.30 -2.61 24.42
C ARG A 133 -10.21 -2.06 25.34
N GLY A 134 -9.66 -0.89 25.02
CA GLY A 134 -8.69 -0.16 25.84
C GLY A 134 -9.30 0.32 27.15
N GLU A 135 -10.47 0.94 27.11
CA GLU A 135 -11.22 1.36 28.30
C GLU A 135 -11.54 0.17 29.22
N ALA A 136 -12.03 -0.94 28.66
CA ALA A 136 -12.29 -2.16 29.41
C ALA A 136 -11.02 -2.74 30.07
N MET A 137 -9.88 -2.69 29.36
CA MET A 137 -8.60 -3.13 29.90
C MET A 137 -8.14 -2.25 31.06
N ILE A 138 -8.19 -0.92 30.93
CA ILE A 138 -7.82 0.00 32.01
C ILE A 138 -8.69 -0.26 33.24
N LYS A 139 -10.01 -0.41 33.05
CA LYS A 139 -10.92 -0.73 34.15
C LYS A 139 -10.57 -2.04 34.86
N ASP A 140 -10.26 -3.10 34.12
CA ASP A 140 -9.84 -4.40 34.69
C ASP A 140 -8.53 -4.27 35.49
N LEU A 141 -7.54 -3.55 34.94
CA LEU A 141 -6.27 -3.32 35.62
C LEU A 141 -6.43 -2.47 36.89
N GLN A 142 -7.35 -1.51 36.89
CA GLN A 142 -7.70 -0.72 38.08
C GLN A 142 -8.37 -1.57 39.16
N GLN A 143 -9.32 -2.43 38.78
CA GLN A 143 -9.99 -3.34 39.71
C GLN A 143 -9.01 -4.33 40.36
N LYS A 144 -7.98 -4.75 39.63
CA LYS A 144 -6.91 -5.62 40.13
C LYS A 144 -5.86 -4.88 40.98
N GLY A 145 -5.94 -3.55 41.06
CA GLY A 145 -4.95 -2.72 41.76
C GLY A 145 -3.60 -2.60 41.02
N THR A 146 -3.50 -3.10 39.78
CA THR A 146 -2.30 -2.95 38.94
C THR A 146 -2.13 -1.51 38.46
N LEU A 147 -3.24 -0.80 38.24
CA LEU A 147 -3.27 0.64 37.98
C LEU A 147 -4.07 1.37 39.08
N ASP A 148 -3.71 2.62 39.34
CA ASP A 148 -4.48 3.52 40.21
C ASP A 148 -5.72 4.09 39.49
N ALA A 149 -6.53 4.88 40.22
CA ALA A 149 -7.74 5.51 39.67
C ALA A 149 -7.50 6.45 38.47
N ASN A 150 -6.26 6.92 38.28
CA ASN A 150 -5.85 7.76 37.15
C ASN A 150 -5.22 6.95 36.00
N GLY A 151 -5.20 5.61 36.10
CA GLY A 151 -4.61 4.73 35.09
C GLY A 151 -3.09 4.67 35.14
N ARG A 152 -2.46 5.05 36.27
CA ARG A 152 -1.00 5.03 36.46
C ARG A 152 -0.58 3.82 37.28
N CYS A 153 0.63 3.31 37.06
CA CYS A 153 1.19 2.30 37.95
C CYS A 153 1.36 2.89 39.37
N PRO A 154 0.91 2.20 40.44
CA PRO A 154 1.13 2.65 41.80
C PRO A 154 2.63 2.70 42.09
N ALA A 155 3.14 3.88 42.45
CA ALA A 155 4.53 4.21 42.79
C ALA A 155 5.58 3.16 42.37
N SER A 156 5.81 2.98 41.07
CA SER A 156 7.14 2.55 40.65
C SER A 156 8.11 3.65 41.07
N PRO A 157 9.25 3.33 41.72
CA PRO A 157 10.28 4.33 41.97
C PRO A 157 10.57 4.98 40.62
N GLU A 158 10.55 6.32 40.57
CA GLU A 158 10.82 7.13 39.37
C GLU A 158 11.77 6.35 38.46
N ALA A 159 11.25 5.83 37.35
CA ALA A 159 12.13 5.34 36.31
C ALA A 159 12.91 6.58 35.92
N LYS A 160 14.15 6.70 36.44
CA LYS A 160 15.06 7.79 36.16
C LYS A 160 15.09 7.89 34.64
N LEU A 161 14.39 8.88 34.11
CA LEU A 161 14.64 9.36 32.77
C LEU A 161 16.16 9.58 32.72
N PRO A 162 16.89 8.98 31.76
CA PRO A 162 18.29 9.32 31.58
C PRO A 162 18.35 10.83 31.38
N SER A 163 18.85 11.51 32.42
CA SER A 163 19.10 12.92 32.42
C SER A 163 20.35 13.16 31.59
N THR A 164 20.32 14.23 30.81
CA THR A 164 21.44 14.80 30.03
C THR A 164 21.70 14.16 28.65
N VAL A 165 21.22 14.84 27.61
CA VAL A 165 22.10 15.16 26.48
C VAL A 165 22.63 16.57 26.78
N PRO A 166 23.93 16.77 27.00
CA PRO A 166 24.51 18.09 27.11
C PRO A 166 24.32 18.81 25.77
N GLY A 167 23.91 20.07 25.83
CA GLY A 167 23.89 20.94 24.65
C GLY A 167 25.26 20.90 23.98
N THR A 168 25.26 20.62 22.69
CA THR A 168 26.36 21.03 21.83
C THR A 168 25.92 22.35 21.21
N GLY A 169 26.52 23.41 21.71
CA GLY A 169 26.64 24.62 20.91
C GLY A 169 27.62 24.32 19.79
N HIS A 170 27.24 24.68 18.58
CA HIS A 170 27.98 25.52 17.63
C HIS A 170 27.01 25.93 16.53
#